data_AF-A0A2W4KGI0-F1
#
_entry.id   AF-A0A2W4KGI0-F1
#
_cell.length_a   1.000
_cell.length_b   1.000
_cell.length_c   1.000
_cell.angle_alpha   90.00
_cell.angle_beta   90.00
_cell.angle_gamma   90.00
#
_symmetry.space_group_name_H-M   'P 1'
#
loop_
_entity.id
_entity.type
_entity.pdbx_description
1 polymer ?
#
loop_
_entity_poly.entity_id
_entity_poly.type
_entity_poly.pdbx_seq_one_letter_code
_entity_poly.pdbx_strand_id
1 'polypeptide(L)'
;MILTLTKHIFVGIQIGLLMIPIAFGFESSFLIPEKSNILRRFEADPYTISSKESIIKDFCTTVLTDQVSQGFNLEKPKNANTTQERYSSQQSLFLKLLCGENKILPQNAFSPFLGTGEQGYLKSSSFKQLNYPPSCHKDETYHEECSLALLTEAIMTDILNELSILKVAEIYGITQPNFTSQKNLETAINQYTHVKLSIGDEENPFCNGKLKSYPKTCAIMKSNIRQLQKVFKKFKLINPEKLLSLPTELEQKKKKYCIQNNNAPESYNHLFCKLYTLSDEGMTPFIQLVYNELLRYTLFTSYYKTQLLKKSPQDDATRFELRSLQKNQENLIAVTNTTIQQISDLHNSYPLHIGLLSYQEDLLSLRSKLNKLVSPFYSLYYKLQNAQIPS
;
A
#
# COMPACT_ATOMS: atom_id res chain seq x y z
N MET A 1 -3.86 -30.64 -0.13
CA MET A 1 -2.99 -29.73 0.66
C MET A 1 -3.04 -28.26 0.18
N ILE A 2 -3.98 -27.86 -0.71
CA ILE A 2 -3.99 -26.55 -1.40
C ILE A 2 -5.36 -25.82 -1.26
N LEU A 3 -6.14 -26.13 -0.23
CA LEU A 3 -7.47 -25.49 0.01
C LEU A 3 -7.58 -24.76 1.35
N THR A 4 -6.45 -24.58 2.05
CA THR A 4 -6.37 -23.94 3.37
C THR A 4 -5.68 -22.58 3.38
N LEU A 5 -5.06 -22.13 2.28
CA LEU A 5 -4.36 -20.84 2.23
C LEU A 5 -5.28 -19.61 2.06
N THR A 6 -6.53 -19.78 1.60
CA THR A 6 -7.45 -18.66 1.35
C THR A 6 -8.40 -18.35 2.53
N LYS A 7 -8.36 -19.14 3.61
CA LYS A 7 -9.18 -18.90 4.82
C LYS A 7 -8.46 -18.17 5.96
N HIS A 8 -7.13 -17.98 5.88
CA HIS A 8 -6.35 -17.44 7.00
C HIS A 8 -5.80 -16.02 6.81
N ILE A 9 -6.17 -15.30 5.74
CA ILE A 9 -5.85 -13.87 5.60
C ILE A 9 -6.77 -12.98 6.47
N PHE A 10 -7.81 -13.54 7.09
CA PHE A 10 -8.90 -12.75 7.70
C PHE A 10 -9.01 -12.72 9.22
N VAL A 11 -8.08 -13.31 9.97
CA VAL A 11 -8.05 -13.22 11.43
C VAL A 11 -6.62 -13.10 11.89
N GLY A 12 -6.24 -11.93 12.42
CA GLY A 12 -5.05 -11.74 13.26
C GLY A 12 -3.71 -12.10 12.61
N ILE A 13 -2.87 -11.10 12.36
CA ILE A 13 -1.46 -11.31 12.08
C ILE A 13 -0.83 -11.96 13.33
N GLN A 14 -0.77 -13.30 13.36
CA GLN A 14 0.09 -14.08 14.26
C GLN A 14 0.51 -15.41 13.61
N ILE A 15 1.79 -15.41 13.19
CA ILE A 15 2.81 -16.49 13.25
C ILE A 15 2.68 -17.68 12.27
N GLY A 16 3.72 -17.85 11.44
CA GLY A 16 4.57 -19.05 11.55
C GLY A 16 4.92 -19.84 10.28
N LEU A 17 6.24 -19.94 10.04
CA LEU A 17 6.99 -20.91 9.22
C LEU A 17 6.94 -20.72 7.70
N LEU A 18 8.03 -20.82 6.93
CA LEU A 18 9.43 -21.23 7.15
C LEU A 18 10.18 -20.70 5.90
N MET A 19 11.41 -20.20 6.05
CA MET A 19 12.55 -20.36 5.11
C MET A 19 13.55 -19.19 5.20
N ILE A 20 14.71 -19.52 5.78
CA ILE A 20 16.09 -19.08 5.50
C ILE A 20 16.35 -17.56 5.37
N PRO A 21 17.05 -16.93 6.34
CA PRO A 21 17.46 -15.55 6.21
C PRO A 21 18.67 -15.44 5.27
N ILE A 22 18.50 -14.79 4.12
CA ILE A 22 19.63 -14.17 3.44
C ILE A 22 19.67 -12.74 3.95
N ALA A 23 20.58 -12.50 4.90
CA ALA A 23 20.87 -11.19 5.43
C ALA A 23 21.42 -10.30 4.30
N PHE A 24 20.59 -9.41 3.77
CA PHE A 24 21.08 -8.21 3.12
C PHE A 24 21.03 -7.08 4.15
N GLY A 25 22.22 -6.68 4.60
CA GLY A 25 22.41 -5.56 5.51
C GLY A 25 21.95 -4.26 4.87
N PHE A 26 20.71 -3.87 5.15
CA PHE A 26 20.31 -2.47 5.17
C PHE A 26 20.57 -1.98 6.59
N GLU A 27 21.83 -1.62 6.85
CA GLU A 27 22.19 -0.89 8.05
C GLU A 27 21.36 0.39 8.15
N SER A 28 21.01 0.70 9.40
CA SER A 28 20.28 1.83 9.97
C SER A 28 20.84 3.24 9.63
N SER A 29 21.55 3.39 8.52
CA SER A 29 22.32 4.56 8.12
C SER A 29 21.47 5.67 7.51
N PHE A 30 20.22 5.39 7.11
CA PHE A 30 19.34 6.38 6.45
C PHE A 30 18.68 7.39 7.41
N LEU A 31 18.85 7.26 8.73
CA LEU A 31 18.07 8.01 9.73
C LEU A 31 18.87 8.96 10.64
N ILE A 32 20.17 9.18 10.41
CA ILE A 32 21.05 9.65 11.51
C ILE A 32 21.65 11.08 11.39
N PRO A 33 21.89 11.73 10.23
CA PRO A 33 22.44 13.10 10.27
C PRO A 33 21.39 14.20 10.45
N GLU A 34 20.17 14.03 9.92
CA GLU A 34 19.19 15.11 9.81
C GLU A 34 18.31 15.31 11.05
N LYS A 35 18.29 14.30 11.94
CA LYS A 35 17.64 14.36 13.26
C LYS A 35 18.08 15.59 14.05
N SER A 36 19.36 16.01 13.98
CA SER A 36 19.87 17.07 14.86
C SER A 36 19.37 18.47 14.50
N ASN A 37 19.17 18.79 13.22
CA ASN A 37 18.82 20.16 12.79
C ASN A 37 17.33 20.44 12.83
N ILE A 38 16.50 19.41 12.60
CA ILE A 38 15.04 19.53 12.69
C ILE A 38 14.60 19.50 14.14
N LEU A 39 15.16 18.60 14.98
CA LEU A 39 14.88 18.57 16.42
C LEU A 39 15.33 19.86 17.12
N ARG A 40 16.47 20.46 16.74
CA ARG A 40 16.91 21.78 17.26
C ARG A 40 15.92 22.93 17.03
N ARG A 41 15.10 22.87 15.96
CA ARG A 41 14.09 23.90 15.69
C ARG A 41 12.84 23.73 16.55
N PHE A 42 12.61 22.51 17.04
CA PHE A 42 11.58 22.20 18.03
C PHE A 42 12.07 22.39 19.49
N GLU A 43 13.33 22.77 19.71
CA GLU A 43 13.93 22.96 21.03
C GLU A 43 13.78 24.41 21.58
N ALA A 44 13.33 25.37 20.77
CA ALA A 44 13.27 26.78 21.16
C ALA A 44 11.89 27.21 21.67
N ASP A 45 11.51 26.76 22.87
CA ASP A 45 10.82 27.64 23.84
C ASP A 45 10.81 27.01 25.26
N PRO A 46 11.36 27.68 26.29
CA PRO A 46 11.45 27.12 27.65
C PRO A 46 10.22 27.33 28.53
N TYR A 47 9.13 27.94 28.06
CA TYR A 47 8.03 28.35 28.93
C TYR A 47 6.78 27.49 28.80
N THR A 48 6.46 26.80 29.91
CA THR A 48 5.17 26.18 30.28
C THR A 48 4.54 25.26 29.24
N ILE A 49 4.49 23.96 29.57
CA ILE A 49 3.64 23.01 28.85
C ILE A 49 2.17 23.41 29.07
N SER A 50 1.63 24.18 28.15
CA SER A 50 0.20 24.20 27.85
C SER A 50 -0.16 22.82 27.29
N SER A 51 -1.30 22.28 27.73
CA SER A 51 -2.02 21.08 27.25
C SER A 51 -1.43 20.22 26.09
N LYS A 52 -1.71 18.91 26.09
CA LYS A 52 -1.47 18.01 24.94
C LYS A 52 -1.95 18.63 23.62
N GLU A 53 -3.08 19.32 23.63
CA GLU A 53 -3.60 20.07 22.49
C GLU A 53 -2.61 21.13 21.97
N SER A 54 -1.99 21.90 22.86
CA SER A 54 -1.00 22.92 22.50
C SER A 54 0.24 22.30 21.86
N ILE A 55 0.68 21.14 22.35
CA ILE A 55 1.82 20.43 21.77
C ILE A 55 1.51 20.01 20.32
N ILE A 56 0.31 19.50 20.07
CA ILE A 56 -0.09 19.10 18.72
C ILE A 56 -0.24 20.32 17.81
N LYS A 57 -0.83 21.41 18.32
CA LYS A 57 -0.95 22.67 17.59
C LYS A 57 0.42 23.18 17.13
N ASP A 58 1.39 23.25 18.05
CA ASP A 58 2.75 23.70 17.74
C ASP A 58 3.45 22.79 16.71
N PHE A 59 3.28 21.48 16.83
CA PHE A 59 3.82 20.55 15.84
C PHE A 59 3.20 20.78 14.45
N CYS A 60 1.86 20.88 14.38
CA CYS A 60 1.13 21.00 13.14
C CYS A 60 1.42 22.31 12.40
N THR A 61 1.55 23.43 13.12
CA THR A 61 1.93 24.72 12.51
C THR A 61 3.37 24.69 11.99
N THR A 62 4.27 23.98 12.67
CA THR A 62 5.69 23.92 12.31
C THR A 62 5.99 22.93 11.17
N VAL A 63 5.33 21.77 11.14
CA VAL A 63 5.65 20.68 10.20
C VAL A 63 5.34 21.00 8.73
N LEU A 64 4.39 21.90 8.48
CA LEU A 64 4.06 22.36 7.13
C LEU A 64 4.90 23.54 6.65
N THR A 65 5.82 24.08 7.47
CA THR A 65 6.71 25.15 7.03
C THR A 65 7.68 24.65 5.95
N ASP A 66 8.03 25.52 5.01
CA ASP A 66 8.96 25.19 3.92
C ASP A 66 10.31 24.71 4.42
N GLN A 67 10.76 25.21 5.58
CA GLN A 67 12.02 24.85 6.18
C GLN A 67 12.09 23.40 6.65
N VAL A 68 11.01 22.89 7.26
CA VAL A 68 10.90 21.48 7.66
C VAL A 68 10.68 20.60 6.45
N SER A 69 9.92 21.08 5.46
CA SER A 69 9.68 20.35 4.20
C SER A 69 10.93 20.25 3.31
N GLN A 70 11.84 21.23 3.40
CA GLN A 70 13.11 21.23 2.65
C GLN A 70 14.18 20.34 3.26
N GLY A 71 14.22 20.21 4.58
CA GLY A 71 15.13 19.33 5.33
C GLY A 71 14.77 17.84 5.27
N PHE A 72 13.98 17.39 4.30
CA PHE A 72 13.77 15.96 4.01
C PHE A 72 14.06 15.63 2.55
N ASN A 73 14.58 16.61 1.79
CA ASN A 73 14.99 16.38 0.42
C ASN A 73 16.41 15.80 0.46
N LEU A 74 16.51 14.48 0.28
CA LEU A 74 17.80 13.78 0.11
C LEU A 74 18.69 14.56 -0.87
N GLU A 75 19.93 14.86 -0.46
CA GLU A 75 20.92 15.52 -1.30
C GLU A 75 21.19 14.69 -2.58
N LYS A 76 21.41 15.39 -3.70
CA LYS A 76 21.71 14.78 -5.01
C LYS A 76 22.87 13.78 -4.92
N PRO A 77 22.77 12.57 -5.49
CA PRO A 77 23.94 11.96 -6.10
C PRO A 77 24.36 12.87 -7.27
N LYS A 78 25.61 13.32 -7.26
CA LYS A 78 26.16 14.37 -8.15
C LYS A 78 26.01 14.11 -9.68
N ASN A 79 25.52 12.95 -10.11
CA ASN A 79 25.54 12.50 -11.50
C ASN A 79 24.17 12.14 -12.10
N ALA A 80 23.04 12.49 -11.48
CA ALA A 80 21.71 12.19 -12.03
C ALA A 80 20.94 13.47 -12.42
N ASN A 81 20.55 13.56 -13.70
CA ASN A 81 19.61 14.57 -14.24
C ASN A 81 18.15 14.32 -13.79
N THR A 82 17.94 13.67 -12.65
CA THR A 82 16.61 13.40 -12.11
C THR A 82 16.12 14.60 -11.32
N THR A 83 14.99 15.16 -11.73
CA THR A 83 14.20 16.12 -10.95
C THR A 83 14.00 15.56 -9.54
N GLN A 84 14.43 16.33 -8.54
CA GLN A 84 14.35 15.97 -7.13
C GLN A 84 12.88 15.69 -6.77
N GLU A 85 12.54 14.45 -6.41
CA GLU A 85 11.19 14.16 -5.90
C GLU A 85 11.00 14.84 -4.55
N ARG A 86 10.40 16.03 -4.54
CA ARG A 86 10.03 16.72 -3.30
C ARG A 86 8.75 16.09 -2.77
N TYR A 87 8.83 15.29 -1.71
CA TYR A 87 7.63 14.81 -1.03
C TYR A 87 7.05 15.94 -0.15
N SER A 88 5.97 16.57 -0.62
CA SER A 88 5.33 17.66 0.12
C SER A 88 4.66 17.15 1.40
N SER A 89 4.96 17.80 2.54
CA SER A 89 4.29 17.53 3.83
C SER A 89 2.77 17.69 3.75
N GLN A 90 2.28 18.56 2.86
CA GLN A 90 0.85 18.80 2.61
C GLN A 90 0.14 17.61 1.93
N GLN A 91 0.89 16.60 1.48
CA GLN A 91 0.37 15.38 0.88
C GLN A 91 0.53 14.14 1.77
N SER A 92 0.92 14.32 3.05
CA SER A 92 0.95 13.23 4.02
C SER A 92 -0.46 12.92 4.55
N LEU A 93 -0.86 11.65 4.44
CA LEU A 93 -2.07 11.11 5.02
C LEU A 93 -2.04 11.20 6.55
N PHE A 94 -0.88 10.89 7.16
CA PHE A 94 -0.72 10.98 8.61
C PHE A 94 -0.94 12.41 9.11
N LEU A 95 -0.29 13.39 8.49
CA LEU A 95 -0.44 14.79 8.87
C LEU A 95 -1.85 15.33 8.57
N LYS A 96 -2.48 14.92 7.47
CA LYS A 96 -3.85 15.30 7.16
C LYS A 96 -4.83 14.82 8.23
N LEU A 97 -4.70 13.58 8.67
CA LEU A 97 -5.53 13.05 9.76
C LEU A 97 -5.19 13.78 11.06
N LEU A 98 -3.92 13.80 11.48
CA LEU A 98 -3.49 14.39 12.75
C LEU A 98 -3.81 15.89 12.89
N CYS A 99 -3.61 16.69 11.84
CA CYS A 99 -3.68 18.15 11.90
C CYS A 99 -4.91 18.74 11.19
N GLY A 100 -5.38 18.12 10.12
CA GLY A 100 -6.51 18.62 9.33
C GLY A 100 -7.87 18.20 9.89
N GLU A 101 -8.06 16.92 10.19
CA GLU A 101 -9.34 16.41 10.69
C GLU A 101 -9.64 16.81 12.15
N ASN A 102 -8.62 17.27 12.91
CA ASN A 102 -8.78 17.88 14.24
C ASN A 102 -9.04 19.40 14.21
N LYS A 103 -9.27 20.00 13.02
CA LYS A 103 -9.46 21.45 12.87
C LYS A 103 -8.32 22.30 13.44
N ILE A 104 -7.13 21.74 13.62
CA ILE A 104 -5.93 22.49 14.05
C ILE A 104 -5.45 23.37 12.91
N LEU A 105 -5.42 22.82 11.70
CA LEU A 105 -5.12 23.53 10.48
C LEU A 105 -6.36 23.60 9.57
N PRO A 106 -6.50 24.66 8.77
CA PRO A 106 -7.61 24.77 7.83
C PRO A 106 -7.48 23.69 6.75
N GLN A 107 -8.60 23.23 6.18
CA GLN A 107 -8.61 22.10 5.24
C GLN A 107 -7.77 22.37 3.98
N ASN A 108 -7.62 23.63 3.57
CA ASN A 108 -6.80 24.05 2.44
C ASN A 108 -5.28 24.03 2.70
N ALA A 109 -4.84 23.71 3.93
CA ALA A 109 -3.42 23.52 4.24
C ALA A 109 -2.87 22.20 3.65
N PHE A 110 -3.75 21.31 3.20
CA PHE A 110 -3.41 20.03 2.59
C PHE A 110 -3.84 19.99 1.12
N SER A 111 -3.19 19.14 0.34
CA SER A 111 -3.49 18.97 -1.08
C SER A 111 -4.97 18.63 -1.32
N PRO A 112 -5.58 19.16 -2.39
CA PRO A 112 -6.98 18.86 -2.74
C PRO A 112 -7.23 17.37 -2.98
N PHE A 113 -6.20 16.59 -3.34
CA PHE A 113 -6.29 15.13 -3.49
C PHE A 113 -6.56 14.40 -2.16
N LEU A 114 -6.23 15.03 -1.03
CA LEU A 114 -6.55 14.54 0.31
C LEU A 114 -7.85 15.13 0.88
N GLY A 115 -8.66 15.79 0.04
CA GLY A 115 -9.98 16.29 0.41
C GLY A 115 -11.08 15.22 0.31
N THR A 116 -12.31 15.63 0.63
CA THR A 116 -13.54 14.84 0.44
C THR A 116 -14.31 15.23 -0.83
N GLY A 117 -13.91 16.33 -1.49
CA GLY A 117 -14.51 16.86 -2.73
C GLY A 117 -14.28 16.00 -3.97
N GLU A 118 -14.60 16.53 -5.15
CA GLU A 118 -14.56 15.79 -6.43
C GLU A 118 -13.17 15.20 -6.76
N GLN A 119 -12.10 15.94 -6.46
CA GLN A 119 -10.72 15.51 -6.71
C GLN A 119 -10.11 14.72 -5.54
N GLY A 120 -10.79 14.68 -4.39
CA GLY A 120 -10.26 14.15 -3.15
C GLY A 120 -10.57 12.67 -2.93
N TYR A 121 -9.56 11.89 -2.55
CA TYR A 121 -9.68 10.44 -2.36
C TYR A 121 -10.07 10.03 -0.96
N LEU A 122 -10.06 10.94 0.01
CA LEU A 122 -10.43 10.57 1.37
C LEU A 122 -11.94 10.47 1.50
N LYS A 123 -12.39 9.48 2.28
CA LYS A 123 -13.77 9.44 2.75
C LYS A 123 -13.98 10.65 3.67
N SER A 124 -15.23 11.05 3.87
CA SER A 124 -15.55 11.85 5.05
C SER A 124 -15.21 10.95 6.23
N SER A 125 -14.12 11.28 6.92
CA SER A 125 -13.50 10.45 7.94
C SER A 125 -13.03 11.35 9.07
N SER A 126 -13.98 11.93 9.79
CA SER A 126 -13.65 12.55 11.07
C SER A 126 -13.23 11.46 12.07
N PHE A 127 -12.47 11.80 13.10
CA PHE A 127 -12.05 10.81 14.09
C PHE A 127 -13.20 10.05 14.72
N LYS A 128 -14.33 10.74 14.92
CA LYS A 128 -15.58 10.17 15.40
C LYS A 128 -16.10 9.03 14.52
N GLN A 129 -15.90 9.10 13.21
CA GLN A 129 -16.31 8.05 12.27
C GLN A 129 -15.29 6.89 12.18
N LEU A 130 -14.03 7.16 12.51
CA LEU A 130 -12.94 6.18 12.45
C LEU A 130 -12.85 5.28 13.70
N ASN A 131 -13.66 5.53 14.73
CA ASN A 131 -13.73 4.73 15.96
C ASN A 131 -12.37 4.57 16.67
N TYR A 132 -11.54 5.60 16.68
CA TYR A 132 -10.34 5.66 17.54
C TYR A 132 -10.70 5.68 19.04
N PRO A 133 -9.78 5.85 20.00
CA PRO A 133 -10.15 5.80 21.42
C PRO A 133 -11.28 6.79 21.78
N PRO A 134 -12.31 6.40 22.55
CA PRO A 134 -13.47 7.24 22.88
C PRO A 134 -13.12 8.60 23.50
N SER A 135 -12.04 8.64 24.25
CA SER A 135 -11.45 9.86 24.85
C SER A 135 -10.99 10.90 23.82
N CYS A 136 -10.83 10.51 22.56
CA CYS A 136 -10.42 11.37 21.46
C CYS A 136 -11.60 11.82 20.58
N HIS A 137 -12.85 11.50 20.94
CA HIS A 137 -14.04 11.70 20.08
C HIS A 137 -15.07 12.73 20.56
N LYS A 138 -14.90 13.30 21.76
CA LYS A 138 -16.00 14.03 22.41
C LYS A 138 -16.43 15.28 21.62
N ASP A 139 -15.51 16.07 21.08
CA ASP A 139 -15.86 17.37 20.45
C ASP A 139 -15.04 17.76 19.20
N GLU A 140 -14.54 16.77 18.43
CA GLU A 140 -13.69 16.98 17.22
C GLU A 140 -12.35 17.72 17.47
N THR A 141 -12.04 18.03 18.72
CA THR A 141 -10.77 18.57 19.20
C THR A 141 -10.12 17.60 20.20
N TYR A 142 -8.83 17.82 20.45
CA TYR A 142 -8.07 16.98 21.38
C TYR A 142 -8.41 17.29 22.84
N HIS A 143 -8.59 16.22 23.62
CA HIS A 143 -8.73 16.29 25.07
C HIS A 143 -7.54 15.64 25.78
N GLU A 144 -7.25 16.08 27.00
CA GLU A 144 -6.17 15.54 27.85
C GLU A 144 -6.30 14.03 28.13
N GLU A 145 -7.54 13.54 28.21
CA GLU A 145 -7.88 12.13 28.40
C GLU A 145 -7.49 11.26 27.18
N CYS A 146 -7.28 11.86 26.01
CA CYS A 146 -6.87 11.15 24.81
C CYS A 146 -5.41 10.69 24.94
N SER A 147 -5.19 9.39 24.74
CA SER A 147 -3.84 8.86 24.56
C SER A 147 -3.42 9.04 23.11
N LEU A 148 -2.52 10.01 22.86
CA LEU A 148 -1.97 10.27 21.54
C LEU A 148 -1.07 9.14 21.08
N ALA A 149 -0.44 8.42 22.00
CA ALA A 149 0.29 7.20 21.67
C ALA A 149 -0.58 6.15 20.97
N LEU A 150 -1.78 5.90 21.51
CA LEU A 150 -2.72 4.94 20.94
C LEU A 150 -3.39 5.49 19.67
N LEU A 151 -3.76 6.77 19.66
CA LEU A 151 -4.37 7.39 18.48
C LEU A 151 -3.42 7.37 17.28
N THR A 152 -2.17 7.82 17.46
CA THR A 152 -1.23 7.91 16.34
C THR A 152 -0.77 6.55 15.84
N GLU A 153 -0.69 5.54 16.71
CA GLU A 153 -0.53 4.15 16.31
C GLU A 153 -1.72 3.66 15.46
N ALA A 154 -2.95 3.95 15.89
CA ALA A 154 -4.15 3.53 15.16
C ALA A 154 -4.25 4.21 13.78
N ILE A 155 -3.96 5.52 13.70
CA ILE A 155 -3.88 6.26 12.44
C ILE A 155 -2.87 5.62 11.51
N MET A 156 -1.63 5.39 11.97
CA MET A 156 -0.59 4.79 11.13
C MET A 156 -0.91 3.37 10.72
N THR A 157 -1.50 2.58 11.61
CA THR A 157 -1.91 1.21 11.30
C THR A 157 -2.96 1.18 10.18
N ASP A 158 -3.98 2.05 10.26
CA ASP A 158 -5.00 2.15 9.21
C ASP A 158 -4.39 2.63 7.88
N ILE A 159 -3.50 3.63 7.90
CA ILE A 159 -2.78 4.11 6.69
C ILE A 159 -1.98 2.97 6.05
N LEU A 160 -1.10 2.32 6.83
CA LEU A 160 -0.22 1.27 6.32
C LEU A 160 -1.02 0.09 5.76
N ASN A 161 -2.10 -0.29 6.44
CA ASN A 161 -2.97 -1.37 6.00
C ASN A 161 -3.66 -1.04 4.66
N GLU A 162 -4.28 0.13 4.53
CA GLU A 162 -4.98 0.51 3.30
C GLU A 162 -4.02 0.72 2.12
N LEU A 163 -2.86 1.37 2.34
CA LEU A 163 -1.84 1.52 1.31
C LEU A 163 -1.32 0.15 0.82
N SER A 164 -1.08 -0.77 1.76
CA SER A 164 -0.64 -2.14 1.44
C SER A 164 -1.68 -2.89 0.61
N ILE A 165 -2.96 -2.82 0.98
CA ILE A 165 -4.04 -3.47 0.24
C ILE A 165 -4.18 -2.87 -1.16
N LEU A 166 -4.07 -1.55 -1.32
CA LEU A 166 -4.08 -0.90 -2.63
C LEU A 166 -2.91 -1.36 -3.49
N LYS A 167 -1.72 -1.52 -2.92
CA LYS A 167 -0.57 -2.01 -3.68
C LYS A 167 -0.71 -3.47 -4.10
N VAL A 168 -1.23 -4.33 -3.21
CA VAL A 168 -1.58 -5.72 -3.56
C VAL A 168 -2.62 -5.75 -4.69
N ALA A 169 -3.59 -4.83 -4.68
CA ALA A 169 -4.58 -4.74 -5.74
C ALA A 169 -3.98 -4.37 -7.09
N GLU A 170 -3.04 -3.43 -7.11
CA GLU A 170 -2.27 -3.08 -8.31
C GLU A 170 -1.48 -4.30 -8.83
N ILE A 171 -0.80 -5.05 -7.95
CA ILE A 171 -0.06 -6.26 -8.32
C ILE A 171 -0.99 -7.31 -8.96
N TYR A 172 -2.22 -7.42 -8.48
CA TYR A 172 -3.25 -8.32 -9.02
C TYR A 172 -3.90 -7.82 -10.31
N GLY A 173 -3.52 -6.64 -10.81
CA GLY A 173 -4.08 -6.05 -12.02
C GLY A 173 -5.46 -5.42 -11.81
N ILE A 174 -5.82 -5.08 -10.58
CA ILE A 174 -7.09 -4.39 -10.30
C ILE A 174 -6.95 -2.92 -10.67
N THR A 175 -7.60 -2.54 -11.76
CA THR A 175 -7.62 -1.16 -12.26
C THR A 175 -8.89 -0.41 -11.88
N GLN A 176 -9.96 -1.11 -11.51
CA GLN A 176 -11.26 -0.51 -11.21
C GLN A 176 -11.82 -1.01 -9.86
N PRO A 177 -12.61 -0.18 -9.16
CA PRO A 177 -13.05 -0.48 -7.79
C PRO A 177 -14.06 -1.63 -7.73
N ASN A 178 -14.86 -1.81 -8.79
CA ASN A 178 -15.85 -2.86 -8.88
C ASN A 178 -15.91 -3.43 -10.31
N PHE A 179 -15.99 -4.75 -10.44
CA PHE A 179 -16.28 -5.43 -11.69
C PHE A 179 -17.75 -5.86 -11.68
N THR A 180 -18.63 -4.99 -12.19
CA THR A 180 -20.08 -5.25 -12.24
C THR A 180 -20.45 -6.37 -13.22
N SER A 181 -19.63 -6.61 -14.24
CA SER A 181 -19.81 -7.70 -15.20
C SER A 181 -18.61 -8.64 -15.23
N GLN A 182 -18.91 -9.93 -15.45
CA GLN A 182 -17.90 -10.96 -15.69
C GLN A 182 -17.00 -10.60 -16.88
N LYS A 183 -17.57 -9.97 -17.91
CA LYS A 183 -16.86 -9.54 -19.11
C LYS A 183 -15.79 -8.49 -18.79
N ASN A 184 -16.10 -7.50 -17.96
CA ASN A 184 -15.12 -6.46 -17.59
C ASN A 184 -13.97 -7.05 -16.78
N LEU A 185 -14.27 -8.02 -15.90
CA LEU A 185 -13.26 -8.74 -15.13
C LEU A 185 -12.32 -9.55 -16.04
N GLU A 186 -12.87 -10.22 -17.05
CA GLU A 186 -12.08 -10.95 -18.05
C GLU A 186 -11.22 -10.00 -18.89
N THR A 187 -11.76 -8.86 -19.32
CA THR A 187 -10.99 -7.83 -20.04
C THR A 187 -9.80 -7.35 -19.23
N ALA A 188 -9.98 -7.04 -17.93
CA ALA A 188 -8.88 -6.61 -17.07
C ALA A 188 -7.81 -7.71 -16.89
N ILE A 189 -8.23 -8.97 -16.72
CA ILE A 189 -7.30 -10.11 -16.64
C ILE A 189 -6.52 -10.28 -17.94
N ASN A 190 -7.20 -10.21 -19.10
CA ASN A 190 -6.55 -10.34 -20.40
C ASN A 190 -5.52 -9.22 -20.63
N GLN A 191 -5.85 -7.98 -20.25
CA GLN A 191 -4.92 -6.86 -20.31
C GLN A 191 -3.71 -7.09 -19.39
N TYR A 192 -3.94 -7.52 -18.16
CA TYR A 192 -2.87 -7.82 -17.22
C TYR A 192 -1.92 -8.90 -17.76
N THR A 193 -2.44 -10.03 -18.24
CA THR A 193 -1.61 -11.14 -18.73
C THR A 193 -0.88 -10.80 -20.02
N HIS A 194 -1.48 -9.98 -20.88
CA HIS A 194 -0.80 -9.47 -22.06
C HIS A 194 0.40 -8.57 -21.67
N VAL A 195 0.18 -7.61 -20.79
CA VAL A 195 1.21 -6.63 -20.39
C VAL A 195 2.31 -7.25 -19.54
N LYS A 196 1.97 -8.11 -18.57
CA LYS A 196 2.94 -8.63 -17.59
C LYS A 196 3.57 -9.97 -17.96
N LEU A 197 2.90 -10.77 -18.79
CA LEU A 197 3.35 -12.12 -19.13
C LEU A 197 3.54 -12.33 -20.64
N SER A 198 3.12 -11.37 -21.47
CA SER A 198 3.06 -11.53 -22.93
C SER A 198 2.21 -12.74 -23.35
N ILE A 199 1.15 -13.03 -22.59
CA ILE A 199 0.22 -14.13 -22.87
C ILE A 199 -1.15 -13.60 -23.27
N GLY A 200 -1.59 -14.00 -24.46
CA GLY A 200 -2.86 -13.61 -25.08
C GLY A 200 -2.78 -12.22 -25.71
N ASP A 201 -3.71 -11.95 -26.63
CA ASP A 201 -3.88 -10.67 -27.32
C ASP A 201 -5.39 -10.41 -27.55
N GLU A 202 -5.73 -9.37 -28.30
CA GLU A 202 -7.14 -9.04 -28.60
C GLU A 202 -7.85 -10.15 -29.39
N GLU A 203 -7.14 -10.87 -30.25
CA GLU A 203 -7.70 -11.94 -31.08
C GLU A 203 -7.79 -13.28 -30.34
N ASN A 204 -6.86 -13.52 -29.42
CA ASN A 204 -6.75 -14.71 -28.58
C ASN A 204 -6.60 -14.34 -27.11
N PRO A 205 -7.69 -13.91 -26.46
CA PRO A 205 -7.67 -13.50 -25.06
C PRO A 205 -7.31 -14.65 -24.11
N PHE A 206 -6.59 -14.32 -23.03
CA PHE A 206 -6.15 -15.29 -22.02
C PHE A 206 -7.30 -16.13 -21.43
N CYS A 207 -8.43 -15.51 -21.10
CA CYS A 207 -9.55 -16.17 -20.44
C CYS A 207 -10.43 -17.03 -21.37
N ASN A 208 -10.60 -16.63 -22.62
CA ASN A 208 -11.63 -17.17 -23.53
C ASN A 208 -11.21 -17.21 -25.01
N GLY A 209 -9.92 -17.17 -25.30
CA GLY A 209 -9.35 -17.29 -26.63
C GLY A 209 -9.63 -18.65 -27.28
N LYS A 210 -9.83 -18.63 -28.60
CA LYS A 210 -10.16 -19.81 -29.41
C LYS A 210 -8.94 -20.70 -29.68
N LEU A 211 -7.78 -20.10 -29.95
CA LEU A 211 -6.55 -20.85 -30.24
C LEU A 211 -5.82 -21.27 -28.97
N LYS A 212 -5.68 -20.33 -28.02
CA LYS A 212 -5.03 -20.56 -26.73
C LYS A 212 -5.77 -19.82 -25.62
N SER A 213 -6.19 -20.53 -24.59
CA SER A 213 -6.87 -19.95 -23.43
C SER A 213 -6.63 -20.79 -22.18
N TYR A 214 -6.73 -20.14 -21.03
CA TYR A 214 -6.43 -20.70 -19.71
C TYR A 214 -7.61 -20.46 -18.76
N PRO A 215 -8.79 -21.06 -19.03
CA PRO A 215 -10.00 -20.81 -18.25
C PRO A 215 -9.86 -21.17 -16.77
N LYS A 216 -9.08 -22.21 -16.41
CA LYS A 216 -8.88 -22.57 -15.00
C LYS A 216 -8.00 -21.55 -14.29
N THR A 217 -6.91 -21.14 -14.92
CA THR A 217 -6.02 -20.10 -14.39
C THR A 217 -6.74 -18.76 -14.28
N CYS A 218 -7.53 -18.40 -15.30
CA CYS A 218 -8.39 -17.22 -15.29
C CYS A 218 -9.42 -17.29 -14.14
N ALA A 219 -10.00 -18.44 -13.82
CA ALA A 219 -10.92 -18.59 -12.68
C ALA A 219 -10.25 -18.31 -11.32
N ILE A 220 -8.97 -18.69 -11.15
CA ILE A 220 -8.18 -18.39 -9.96
C ILE A 220 -7.98 -16.87 -9.83
N MET A 221 -7.54 -16.21 -10.91
CA MET A 221 -7.36 -14.75 -10.93
C MET A 221 -8.67 -14.01 -10.61
N LYS A 222 -9.79 -14.45 -11.19
CA LYS A 222 -11.13 -13.91 -10.87
C LYS A 222 -11.46 -14.01 -9.38
N SER A 223 -11.15 -15.14 -8.76
CA SER A 223 -11.37 -15.36 -7.33
C SER A 223 -10.56 -14.38 -6.49
N ASN A 224 -9.26 -14.23 -6.79
CA ASN A 224 -8.36 -13.32 -6.09
C ASN A 224 -8.85 -11.87 -6.17
N ILE A 225 -9.19 -11.40 -7.39
CA ILE A 225 -9.70 -10.05 -7.62
C ILE A 225 -10.99 -9.81 -6.82
N ARG A 226 -11.96 -10.74 -6.88
CA ARG A 226 -13.24 -10.61 -6.15
C ARG A 226 -13.06 -10.60 -4.64
N GLN A 227 -12.11 -11.36 -4.11
CA GLN A 227 -11.82 -11.36 -2.68
C GLN A 227 -11.27 -9.99 -2.25
N LEU A 228 -10.35 -9.42 -3.02
CA LEU A 228 -9.75 -8.14 -2.71
C LEU A 228 -10.73 -6.98 -2.83
N GLN A 229 -11.65 -7.02 -3.81
CA GLN A 229 -12.74 -6.05 -3.93
C GLN A 229 -13.68 -6.03 -2.72
N LYS A 230 -13.88 -7.17 -2.05
CA LYS A 230 -14.64 -7.19 -0.79
C LYS A 230 -13.92 -6.46 0.34
N VAL A 231 -12.58 -6.40 0.29
CA VAL A 231 -11.76 -5.67 1.26
C VAL A 231 -11.92 -4.16 1.09
N PHE A 232 -12.04 -3.65 -0.15
CA PHE A 232 -12.24 -2.22 -0.42
C PHE A 232 -13.45 -1.63 0.29
N LYS A 233 -14.52 -2.42 0.48
CA LYS A 233 -15.71 -2.00 1.24
C LYS A 233 -15.42 -1.74 2.72
N LYS A 234 -14.35 -2.31 3.26
CA LYS A 234 -13.92 -2.18 4.67
C LYS A 234 -12.93 -1.04 4.89
N PHE A 235 -12.52 -0.34 3.83
CA PHE A 235 -11.63 0.82 3.97
C PHE A 235 -12.32 1.89 4.80
N LYS A 236 -11.58 2.50 5.71
CA LYS A 236 -12.02 3.57 6.59
C LYS A 236 -11.56 4.93 6.09
N LEU A 237 -10.35 5.03 5.53
CA LEU A 237 -9.70 6.30 5.19
C LEU A 237 -9.85 6.64 3.71
N ILE A 238 -9.32 5.80 2.84
CA ILE A 238 -9.25 6.04 1.40
C ILE A 238 -10.54 5.53 0.76
N ASN A 239 -11.06 6.27 -0.22
CA ASN A 239 -12.11 5.84 -1.11
C ASN A 239 -11.50 5.19 -2.37
N PRO A 240 -11.50 3.84 -2.48
CA PRO A 240 -10.92 3.17 -3.64
C PRO A 240 -11.69 3.49 -4.92
N GLU A 241 -12.97 3.87 -4.84
CA GLU A 241 -13.77 4.20 -6.01
C GLU A 241 -13.33 5.50 -6.69
N LYS A 242 -12.86 6.47 -5.90
CA LYS A 242 -12.32 7.72 -6.45
C LYS A 242 -10.87 7.57 -6.92
N LEU A 243 -10.11 6.73 -6.24
CA LEU A 243 -8.69 6.50 -6.55
C LEU A 243 -8.52 5.65 -7.81
N LEU A 244 -9.28 4.55 -7.92
CA LEU A 244 -9.25 3.63 -9.05
C LEU A 244 -10.10 4.18 -10.20
N SER A 245 -9.64 4.01 -11.43
CA SER A 245 -10.34 4.43 -12.65
C SER A 245 -10.03 3.46 -13.78
N LEU A 246 -10.88 3.43 -14.81
CA LEU A 246 -10.68 2.51 -15.95
C LEU A 246 -9.25 2.61 -16.51
N PRO A 247 -8.65 1.54 -17.05
CA PRO A 247 -7.26 1.54 -17.53
C PRO A 247 -6.89 2.71 -18.45
N THR A 248 -7.79 3.07 -19.37
CA THR A 248 -7.62 4.22 -20.28
C THR A 248 -7.60 5.55 -19.53
N GLU A 249 -8.50 5.72 -18.56
CA GLU A 249 -8.53 6.88 -17.66
C GLU A 249 -7.33 6.90 -16.71
N LEU A 250 -6.84 5.73 -16.30
CA LEU A 250 -5.66 5.59 -15.45
C LEU A 250 -4.42 6.14 -16.16
N GLU A 251 -4.21 5.79 -17.43
CA GLU A 251 -3.11 6.33 -18.24
C GLU A 251 -3.23 7.85 -18.46
N GLN A 252 -4.45 8.36 -18.66
CA GLN A 252 -4.69 9.80 -18.74
C GLN A 252 -4.42 10.51 -17.42
N LYS A 253 -4.88 9.94 -16.28
CA LYS A 253 -4.60 10.46 -14.94
C LYS A 253 -3.11 10.44 -14.63
N LYS A 254 -2.40 9.38 -15.01
CA LYS A 254 -0.94 9.29 -14.86
C LYS A 254 -0.24 10.42 -15.61
N LYS A 255 -0.57 10.63 -16.89
CA LYS A 255 -0.02 11.76 -17.67
C LYS A 255 -0.36 13.12 -17.07
N LYS A 256 -1.54 13.27 -16.47
CA LYS A 256 -2.00 14.54 -15.91
C LYS A 256 -1.36 14.86 -14.55
N TYR A 257 -1.27 13.88 -13.65
CA TYR A 257 -0.96 14.10 -12.24
C TYR A 257 0.40 13.57 -11.80
N CYS A 258 1.06 12.73 -12.62
CA CYS A 258 2.34 12.11 -12.26
C CYS A 258 3.55 12.71 -12.99
N ILE A 259 3.35 13.82 -13.69
CA ILE A 259 4.45 14.62 -14.24
C ILE A 259 4.75 15.72 -13.22
N GLN A 260 5.94 15.66 -12.61
CA GLN A 260 6.36 16.69 -11.64
C GLN A 260 6.63 18.00 -12.37
N ASN A 261 5.89 19.05 -11.99
CA ASN A 261 6.15 20.41 -12.43
C ASN A 261 6.75 21.21 -11.27
N ASN A 262 8.01 21.63 -11.42
CA ASN A 262 8.71 22.44 -10.40
C ASN A 262 7.99 23.77 -10.09
N ASN A 263 7.19 24.29 -11.03
CA ASN A 263 6.45 25.55 -10.87
C ASN A 263 5.06 25.35 -10.26
N ALA A 264 4.57 24.10 -10.19
CA ALA A 264 3.27 23.77 -9.62
C ALA A 264 3.33 22.42 -8.88
N PRO A 265 4.15 22.30 -7.83
CA PRO A 265 4.35 21.03 -7.12
C PRO A 265 3.06 20.45 -6.52
N GLU A 266 2.08 21.30 -6.22
CA GLU A 266 0.77 20.90 -5.68
C GLU A 266 -0.13 20.17 -6.69
N SER A 267 0.18 20.27 -7.99
CA SER A 267 -0.52 19.54 -9.05
C SER A 267 -0.10 18.06 -9.13
N TYR A 268 1.06 17.72 -8.55
CA TYR A 268 1.54 16.35 -8.48
C TYR A 268 0.79 15.58 -7.39
N ASN A 269 0.33 14.38 -7.70
CA ASN A 269 -0.49 13.58 -6.79
C ASN A 269 0.34 12.45 -6.17
N HIS A 270 0.97 12.68 -5.02
CA HIS A 270 1.88 11.70 -4.41
C HIS A 270 1.20 10.36 -4.15
N LEU A 271 -0.02 10.36 -3.60
CA LEU A 271 -0.74 9.14 -3.25
C LEU A 271 -1.00 8.28 -4.49
N PHE A 272 -1.63 8.86 -5.52
CA PHE A 272 -1.95 8.12 -6.74
C PHE A 272 -0.69 7.70 -7.50
N CYS A 273 0.25 8.62 -7.69
CA CYS A 273 1.41 8.38 -8.53
C CYS A 273 2.38 7.38 -7.92
N LYS A 274 2.62 7.43 -6.60
CA LYS A 274 3.50 6.45 -5.94
C LYS A 274 2.85 5.07 -5.77
N LEU A 275 1.52 4.97 -5.79
CA LEU A 275 0.82 3.69 -5.83
C LEU A 275 0.82 3.07 -7.25
N TYR A 276 0.59 3.88 -8.28
CA TYR A 276 0.34 3.46 -9.66
C TYR A 276 1.33 4.10 -10.67
N THR A 277 2.63 3.89 -10.49
CA THR A 277 3.67 4.55 -11.29
C THR A 277 3.62 4.26 -12.80
N LEU A 278 4.21 5.20 -13.55
CA LEU A 278 4.54 5.07 -14.97
C LEU A 278 5.90 4.36 -15.10
N SER A 279 5.88 3.05 -15.39
CA SER A 279 7.02 2.21 -15.83
C SER A 279 8.25 2.07 -14.88
N ASP A 280 9.01 1.01 -15.11
CA ASP A 280 10.36 0.55 -14.70
C ASP A 280 10.92 0.76 -13.26
N GLU A 281 10.35 1.65 -12.45
CA GLU A 281 10.85 1.95 -11.09
C GLU A 281 10.45 0.90 -10.02
N GLY A 282 9.65 -0.09 -10.43
CA GLY A 282 9.22 -1.21 -9.60
C GLY A 282 8.49 -0.79 -8.33
N MET A 283 8.94 -1.31 -7.19
CA MET A 283 8.36 -1.05 -5.87
C MET A 283 8.86 0.24 -5.20
N THR A 284 9.93 0.84 -5.71
CA THR A 284 10.61 1.99 -5.08
C THR A 284 9.67 3.15 -4.74
N PRO A 285 8.78 3.59 -5.64
CA PRO A 285 7.88 4.72 -5.37
C PRO A 285 6.91 4.43 -4.22
N PHE A 286 6.36 3.22 -4.18
CA PHE A 286 5.50 2.77 -3.09
C PHE A 286 6.25 2.70 -1.76
N ILE A 287 7.47 2.14 -1.77
CA ILE A 287 8.35 2.06 -0.60
C ILE A 287 8.62 3.45 -0.03
N GLN A 288 8.93 4.42 -0.90
CA GLN A 288 9.13 5.81 -0.49
C GLN A 288 7.85 6.43 0.08
N LEU A 289 6.67 6.17 -0.51
CA LEU A 289 5.40 6.66 0.04
C LEU A 289 5.22 6.16 1.49
N VAL A 290 5.41 4.87 1.72
CA VAL A 290 5.26 4.24 3.04
C VAL A 290 6.28 4.80 4.05
N TYR A 291 7.56 4.89 3.67
CA TYR A 291 8.58 5.43 4.57
C TYR A 291 8.40 6.93 4.84
N ASN A 292 7.88 7.70 3.90
CA ASN A 292 7.57 9.11 4.14
C ASN A 292 6.46 9.28 5.18
N GLU A 293 5.40 8.46 5.14
CA GLU A 293 4.37 8.49 6.20
C GLU A 293 4.95 8.04 7.55
N LEU A 294 5.76 6.98 7.56
CA LEU A 294 6.42 6.48 8.78
C LEU A 294 7.39 7.52 9.38
N LEU A 295 8.06 8.29 8.51
CA LEU A 295 8.91 9.40 8.91
C LEU A 295 8.08 10.50 9.58
N ARG A 296 6.95 10.91 9.02
CA ARG A 296 6.05 11.91 9.64
C ARG A 296 5.55 11.47 11.01
N TYR A 297 5.18 10.20 11.13
CA TYR A 297 4.84 9.60 12.41
C TYR A 297 5.99 9.64 13.42
N THR A 298 7.19 9.23 13.00
CA THR A 298 8.38 9.19 13.86
C THR A 298 8.78 10.57 14.34
N LEU A 299 8.66 11.59 13.48
CA LEU A 299 8.90 12.99 13.84
C LEU A 299 7.91 13.46 14.89
N PHE A 300 6.61 13.26 14.67
CA PHE A 300 5.58 13.64 15.64
C PHE A 300 5.80 12.97 16.99
N THR A 301 5.96 11.65 17.00
CA THR A 301 6.10 10.88 18.24
C THR A 301 7.39 11.23 18.99
N SER A 302 8.49 11.52 18.28
CA SER A 302 9.73 12.01 18.91
C SER A 302 9.57 13.41 19.50
N TYR A 303 8.95 14.33 18.75
CA TYR A 303 8.64 15.67 19.22
C TYR A 303 7.75 15.65 20.47
N TYR A 304 6.65 14.90 20.40
CA TYR A 304 5.69 14.75 21.48
C TYR A 304 6.33 14.13 22.73
N LYS A 305 7.16 13.08 22.56
CA LYS A 305 7.94 12.48 23.65
C LYS A 305 8.83 13.51 24.33
N THR A 306 9.56 14.33 23.58
CA THR A 306 10.44 15.38 24.14
C THR A 306 9.64 16.38 24.96
N GLN A 307 8.47 16.82 24.50
CA GLN A 307 7.63 17.76 25.25
C GLN A 307 7.03 17.12 26.51
N LEU A 308 6.61 15.85 26.46
CA LEU A 308 6.15 15.12 27.66
C LEU A 308 7.25 14.95 28.70
N LEU A 309 8.50 14.72 28.28
CA LEU A 309 9.62 14.56 29.21
C LEU A 309 9.98 15.84 29.97
N LYS A 310 9.64 17.02 29.41
CA LYS A 310 9.78 18.31 30.11
C LYS A 310 8.75 18.48 31.25
N LYS A 311 7.67 17.68 31.28
CA LYS A 311 6.66 17.71 32.35
C LYS A 311 7.21 17.01 33.60
N SER A 312 7.46 17.76 34.67
CA SER A 312 7.92 17.23 35.95
C SER A 312 7.05 17.75 37.10
N PRO A 313 6.56 16.88 38.02
CA PRO A 313 6.69 15.43 38.03
C PRO A 313 5.80 14.74 36.98
N GLN A 314 6.21 13.55 36.53
CA GLN A 314 5.42 12.74 35.59
C GLN A 314 4.39 11.90 36.34
N ASP A 315 3.11 12.07 35.99
CA ASP A 315 2.03 11.21 36.47
C ASP A 315 2.07 9.81 35.81
N ASP A 316 1.33 8.85 36.36
CA ASP A 316 1.25 7.48 35.84
C ASP A 316 0.77 7.41 34.39
N ALA A 317 -0.17 8.29 34.02
CA ALA A 317 -0.70 8.38 32.67
C ALA A 317 0.39 8.79 31.65
N THR A 318 1.18 9.81 31.99
CA THR A 318 2.31 10.28 31.17
C THR A 318 3.37 9.18 31.04
N ARG A 319 3.68 8.46 32.13
CA ARG A 319 4.63 7.34 32.09
C ARG A 319 4.14 6.19 31.21
N PHE A 320 2.85 5.85 31.27
CA PHE A 320 2.25 4.86 30.39
C PHE A 320 2.32 5.30 28.92
N GLU A 321 1.98 6.57 28.64
CA GLU A 321 2.00 7.12 27.29
C GLU A 321 3.41 7.13 26.68
N LEU A 322 4.43 7.50 27.45
CA LEU A 322 5.83 7.45 27.03
C LEU A 322 6.29 6.03 26.67
N ARG A 323 5.91 5.02 27.47
CA ARG A 323 6.22 3.61 27.18
C ARG A 323 5.52 3.13 25.91
N SER A 324 4.24 3.50 25.74
CA SER A 324 3.46 3.15 24.55
C SER A 324 4.05 3.78 23.29
N LEU A 325 4.46 5.06 23.31
CA LEU A 325 5.12 5.71 22.17
C LEU A 325 6.37 4.95 21.71
N GLN A 326 7.23 4.56 22.65
CA GLN A 326 8.45 3.83 22.32
C GLN A 326 8.15 2.44 21.73
N LYS A 327 7.26 1.68 22.38
CA LYS A 327 6.86 0.35 21.91
C LYS A 327 6.22 0.41 20.52
N ASN A 328 5.36 1.40 20.29
CA ASN A 328 4.65 1.58 19.04
C ASN A 328 5.60 1.94 17.89
N GLN A 329 6.60 2.79 18.14
CA GLN A 329 7.66 3.10 17.16
C GLN A 329 8.43 1.84 16.74
N GLU A 330 8.92 1.05 17.70
CA GLU A 330 9.68 -0.17 17.43
C GLU A 330 8.84 -1.19 16.65
N ASN A 331 7.59 -1.40 17.07
CA ASN A 331 6.67 -2.32 16.41
C ASN A 331 6.32 -1.87 14.99
N LEU A 332 5.97 -0.59 14.78
CA LEU A 332 5.54 -0.09 13.48
C LEU A 332 6.68 -0.16 12.46
N ILE A 333 7.92 0.13 12.85
CA ILE A 333 9.08 -0.01 11.95
C ILE A 333 9.25 -1.47 11.54
N ALA A 334 9.23 -2.40 12.50
CA ALA A 334 9.42 -3.83 12.23
C ALA A 334 8.30 -4.40 11.33
N VAL A 335 7.04 -4.05 11.64
CA VAL A 335 5.87 -4.48 10.86
C VAL A 335 5.89 -3.87 9.46
N THR A 336 6.27 -2.59 9.33
CA THR A 336 6.36 -1.91 8.02
C THR A 336 7.40 -2.60 7.14
N ASN A 337 8.59 -2.86 7.67
CA ASN A 337 9.67 -3.51 6.91
C ASN A 337 9.26 -4.91 6.45
N THR A 338 8.65 -5.70 7.36
CA THR A 338 8.14 -7.03 7.04
C THR A 338 7.05 -6.97 5.96
N THR A 339 6.12 -6.01 6.06
CA THR A 339 5.03 -5.84 5.11
C THR A 339 5.55 -5.43 3.73
N ILE A 340 6.51 -4.49 3.67
CA ILE A 340 7.17 -4.08 2.42
C ILE A 340 7.84 -5.28 1.76
N GLN A 341 8.57 -6.09 2.54
CA GLN A 341 9.23 -7.29 2.02
C GLN A 341 8.20 -8.27 1.44
N GLN A 342 7.12 -8.56 2.17
CA GLN A 342 6.06 -9.45 1.69
C GLN A 342 5.41 -8.96 0.40
N ILE A 343 5.14 -7.65 0.28
CA ILE A 343 4.58 -7.06 -0.94
C ILE A 343 5.60 -7.09 -2.08
N SER A 344 6.89 -6.88 -1.80
CA SER A 344 7.95 -6.98 -2.80
C SER A 344 8.09 -8.41 -3.33
N ASP A 345 8.08 -9.40 -2.45
CA ASP A 345 8.07 -10.81 -2.82
C ASP A 345 6.83 -11.16 -3.65
N LEU A 346 5.66 -10.64 -3.28
CA LEU A 346 4.42 -10.81 -4.03
C LEU A 346 4.50 -10.15 -5.42
N HIS A 347 5.05 -8.94 -5.52
CA HIS A 347 5.21 -8.21 -6.77
C HIS A 347 6.02 -9.02 -7.79
N ASN A 348 7.09 -9.67 -7.34
CA ASN A 348 7.96 -10.47 -8.20
C ASN A 348 7.40 -11.87 -8.49
N SER A 349 6.77 -12.50 -7.49
CA SER A 349 6.34 -13.90 -7.59
C SER A 349 4.95 -14.09 -8.23
N TYR A 350 4.04 -13.12 -8.10
CA TYR A 350 2.67 -13.28 -8.56
C TYR A 350 2.56 -13.46 -10.10
N PRO A 351 3.23 -12.65 -10.95
CA PRO A 351 3.23 -12.90 -12.39
C PRO A 351 3.78 -14.30 -12.73
N LEU A 352 4.87 -14.71 -12.10
CA LEU A 352 5.47 -16.04 -12.30
C LEU A 352 4.51 -17.15 -11.91
N HIS A 353 3.78 -17.00 -10.80
CA HIS A 353 2.78 -17.96 -10.35
C HIS A 353 1.65 -18.12 -11.38
N ILE A 354 1.13 -17.01 -11.93
CA ILE A 354 0.11 -17.05 -12.99
C ILE A 354 0.67 -17.73 -14.25
N GLY A 355 1.91 -17.40 -14.64
CA GLY A 355 2.60 -18.05 -15.76
C GLY A 355 2.73 -19.56 -15.59
N LEU A 356 3.18 -20.03 -14.43
CA LEU A 356 3.31 -21.46 -14.13
C LEU A 356 1.96 -22.19 -14.10
N LEU A 357 0.92 -21.56 -13.55
CA LEU A 357 -0.44 -22.13 -13.60
C LEU A 357 -0.93 -22.28 -15.04
N SER A 358 -0.69 -21.28 -15.89
CA SER A 358 -1.05 -21.33 -17.30
C SER A 358 -0.28 -22.44 -18.04
N TYR A 359 1.01 -22.59 -17.76
CA TYR A 359 1.84 -23.67 -18.30
C TYR A 359 1.39 -25.06 -17.83
N GLN A 360 1.01 -25.20 -16.56
CA GLN A 360 0.44 -26.44 -16.04
C GLN A 360 -0.86 -26.81 -16.77
N GLU A 361 -1.71 -25.83 -17.06
CA GLU A 361 -2.94 -26.03 -17.83
C GLU A 361 -2.65 -26.50 -19.27
N ASP A 362 -1.62 -25.94 -19.92
CA ASP A 362 -1.11 -26.41 -21.21
C ASP A 362 -0.65 -27.88 -21.16
N LEU A 363 0.16 -28.25 -20.15
CA LEU A 363 0.65 -29.64 -19.99
C LEU A 363 -0.50 -30.63 -19.79
N LEU A 364 -1.53 -30.25 -19.01
CA LEU A 364 -2.71 -31.09 -18.81
C LEU A 364 -3.54 -31.23 -20.10
N SER A 365 -3.65 -30.15 -20.89
CA SER A 365 -4.29 -30.17 -22.20
C SER A 365 -3.55 -31.07 -23.19
N LEU A 366 -2.22 -30.96 -23.24
CA LEU A 366 -1.35 -31.80 -24.07
C LEU A 366 -1.48 -33.27 -23.69
N ARG A 367 -1.41 -33.61 -22.39
CA ARG A 367 -1.62 -34.97 -21.89
C ARG A 367 -2.97 -35.53 -22.33
N SER A 368 -4.04 -34.73 -22.25
CA SER A 368 -5.38 -35.13 -22.70
C SER A 368 -5.42 -35.44 -24.20
N LYS A 369 -4.80 -34.58 -25.02
CA LYS A 369 -4.69 -34.80 -26.48
C LYS A 369 -3.84 -36.02 -26.82
N LEU A 370 -2.71 -36.22 -26.15
CA LEU A 370 -1.85 -37.40 -26.32
C LEU A 370 -2.57 -38.68 -25.92
N ASN A 371 -3.26 -38.71 -24.79
CA ASN A 371 -4.05 -39.87 -24.38
C ASN A 371 -5.12 -40.25 -25.42
N LYS A 372 -5.76 -39.24 -26.05
CA LYS A 372 -6.72 -39.46 -27.14
C LYS A 372 -6.10 -40.02 -28.41
N LEU A 373 -4.82 -39.78 -28.68
CA LEU A 373 -4.08 -40.35 -29.81
C LEU A 373 -3.59 -41.76 -29.49
N VAL A 374 -2.97 -41.90 -28.32
CA VAL A 374 -2.31 -43.12 -27.86
C VAL A 374 -3.30 -44.27 -27.64
N SER A 375 -4.50 -43.98 -27.11
CA SER A 375 -5.54 -45.00 -26.87
C SER A 375 -6.01 -45.73 -28.14
N PRO A 376 -6.30 -45.05 -29.28
CA PRO A 376 -6.54 -45.69 -30.56
C PRO A 376 -5.34 -46.49 -31.08
N PHE A 377 -4.10 -46.00 -30.93
CA PHE A 377 -2.90 -46.75 -31.35
C PHE A 377 -2.74 -48.05 -30.55
N TYR A 378 -2.91 -48.02 -29.22
CA TYR A 378 -2.91 -49.24 -28.42
C TYR A 378 -4.07 -50.17 -28.79
N SER A 379 -5.27 -49.63 -29.03
CA SER A 379 -6.43 -50.43 -29.45
C SER A 379 -6.21 -51.10 -30.81
N LEU A 380 -5.57 -50.39 -31.76
CA LEU A 380 -5.19 -50.93 -33.05
C LEU A 380 -4.10 -51.99 -32.90
N TYR A 381 -3.07 -51.72 -32.11
CA TYR A 381 -1.99 -52.66 -31.80
C TYR A 381 -2.53 -53.96 -31.21
N TYR A 382 -3.40 -53.90 -30.19
CA TYR A 382 -4.03 -55.09 -29.61
C TYR A 382 -4.91 -55.86 -30.61
N LYS A 383 -5.66 -55.16 -31.48
CA LYS A 383 -6.44 -55.81 -32.54
C LYS A 383 -5.55 -56.51 -33.58
N LEU A 384 -4.43 -55.89 -33.97
CA LEU A 384 -3.48 -56.47 -34.91
C LEU A 384 -2.71 -57.65 -34.29
N GLN A 385 -2.35 -57.56 -33.01
CA GLN A 385 -1.68 -58.64 -32.28
C GLN A 385 -2.59 -59.87 -32.12
N ASN A 386 -3.88 -59.68 -31.82
CA ASN A 386 -4.85 -60.77 -31.74
C ASN A 386 -5.14 -61.43 -33.11
N ALA A 387 -4.93 -60.73 -34.22
CA ALA A 387 -5.05 -61.31 -35.55
C ALA A 387 -3.81 -62.12 -35.98
N GLN A 388 -2.69 -61.99 -35.26
CA GLN A 388 -1.41 -62.62 -35.59
C GLN A 388 -1.08 -63.84 -34.73
N ILE A 389 -1.87 -64.14 -33.70
CA ILE A 389 -1.75 -65.37 -32.90
C ILE A 389 -2.77 -66.38 -33.47
N PRO A 390 -2.35 -67.39 -34.25
CA PRO A 390 -3.26 -68.41 -34.74
C PRO A 390 -3.74 -69.28 -33.57
N SER A 391 -5.04 -69.62 -33.58
CA SER A 391 -5.67 -70.57 -32.65
C SER A 391 -5.13 -71.99 -32.82
#